data_AF-A0AAD6L1Y9-F1
#
_entry.id   AF-A0AAD6L1Y9-F1
#
_cell.length_a   1.000
_cell.length_b   1.000
_cell.length_c   1.000
_cell.angle_alpha   90.00
_cell.angle_beta   90.00
_cell.angle_gamma   90.00
#
_symmetry.space_group_name_H-M   'P 1'
#
loop_
_entity.id
_entity.type
_entity.pdbx_description
1 polymer ?
#
loop_
_entity_poly.entity_id
_entity_poly.type
_entity_poly.pdbx_seq_one_letter_code
_entity_poly.pdbx_strand_id
1 'polypeptide(L)' 'MFTKCQELLHMFGLPYIIAPMEAEAPCAFMELANYVDGTMTDEADVFLFGARSVYKNIFDDRKYVETYFMKWHWHCQCY' A
#
# COMPACT_ATOMS: atom_id res chain seq x y z
N MET A 1 -2.20 8.04 21.32
CA MET A 1 -1.53 8.54 20.10
C MET A 1 -2.43 8.34 18.89
N PHE A 2 -2.93 7.13 18.66
CA PHE A 2 -3.86 6.80 17.56
C PHE A 2 -5.11 7.70 17.47
N THR A 3 -5.79 8.00 18.58
CA THR A 3 -7.03 8.81 18.57
C THR A 3 -6.80 10.22 18.03
N LYS A 4 -5.67 10.87 18.37
CA LYS A 4 -5.35 12.22 17.88
C LYS A 4 -5.08 12.24 16.38
N CYS A 5 -4.43 11.20 15.85
CA CYS A 5 -4.22 11.04 14.42
C CYS A 5 -5.55 10.79 13.68
N GLN A 6 -6.43 9.96 14.24
CA GLN A 6 -7.77 9.71 13.69
C GLN A 6 -8.63 10.98 13.67
N GLU A 7 -8.60 11.77 14.75
CA GLU A 7 -9.26 13.08 14.81
C GLU A 7 -8.72 14.03 13.74
N LEU A 8 -7.39 14.05 13.55
CA LEU A 8 -6.76 14.87 12.53
C LEU A 8 -7.18 14.46 11.11
N LEU A 9 -7.18 13.15 10.82
CA LEU A 9 -7.67 12.61 9.54
C LEU A 9 -9.14 12.98 9.31
N HIS A 10 -9.97 12.88 10.35
CA HIS A 10 -11.37 13.28 10.30
C HIS A 10 -11.53 14.79 9.99
N MET A 11 -10.73 15.65 10.63
CA MET A 11 -10.73 17.09 10.36
C MET A 11 -10.29 17.42 8.92
N PHE A 12 -9.34 16.67 8.35
CA PHE A 12 -8.94 16.81 6.94
C PHE A 12 -9.93 16.18 5.95
N GLY A 13 -10.97 15.49 6.42
CA GLY A 13 -11.92 14.77 5.57
C GLY A 13 -11.32 13.54 4.89
N LEU A 14 -10.23 13.00 5.43
CA LEU A 14 -9.56 11.81 4.89
C LEU A 14 -10.17 10.54 5.51
N PRO A 15 -10.65 9.59 4.68
CA PRO A 15 -11.16 8.33 5.20
C PRO A 15 -10.01 7.48 5.75
N TYR A 16 -10.31 6.72 6.81
CA TYR A 16 -9.41 5.70 7.33
C TYR A 16 -10.20 4.45 7.68
N ILE A 17 -9.51 3.30 7.67
CA ILE A 17 -10.03 2.03 8.14
C ILE A 17 -9.10 1.48 9.21
N ILE A 18 -9.64 0.61 10.08
CA ILE A 18 -8.84 -0.09 11.08
C ILE A 18 -8.62 -1.50 10.57
N ALA A 19 -7.37 -1.85 10.30
CA ALA A 19 -6.99 -3.20 9.93
C ALA A 19 -7.24 -4.17 11.10
N PRO A 20 -7.70 -5.40 10.85
CA PRO A 20 -7.86 -6.40 11.91
C PRO A 20 -6.51 -6.86 12.47
N MET A 21 -5.45 -6.81 11.66
CA MET A 21 -4.08 -7.21 11.99
C MET A 21 -3.09 -6.25 11.29
N GLU A 22 -2.10 -6.76 10.55
CA GLU A 22 -1.14 -5.96 9.78
C GLU A 22 -1.85 -5.07 8.76
N ALA A 23 -1.38 -3.83 8.60
CA ALA A 23 -2.03 -2.83 7.74
C ALA A 23 -1.74 -3.07 6.24
N GLU A 24 -0.61 -3.68 5.93
CA GLU A 24 -0.15 -3.99 4.58
C GLU A 24 -1.05 -5.01 3.88
N ALA A 25 -1.63 -5.95 4.65
CA ALA A 25 -2.53 -6.96 4.12
C ALA A 25 -3.83 -6.38 3.51
N PRO A 26 -4.63 -5.57 4.23
CA PRO A 26 -5.79 -4.92 3.64
C PRO A 26 -5.41 -3.87 2.59
N CYS A 27 -4.24 -3.23 2.67
CA CYS A 27 -3.76 -2.34 1.62
C CYS A 27 -3.51 -3.08 0.30
N ALA A 28 -2.81 -4.22 0.35
CA ALA A 28 -2.62 -5.09 -0.80
C ALA A 28 -3.95 -5.60 -1.35
N PHE A 29 -4.88 -6.00 -0.47
CA PHE A 29 -6.22 -6.41 -0.89
C PHE A 29 -7.00 -5.28 -1.57
N MET A 30 -6.94 -4.05 -1.05
CA MET A 30 -7.63 -2.90 -1.64
C MET A 30 -7.09 -2.56 -3.03
N GLU A 31 -5.78 -2.71 -3.25
CA GLU A 31 -5.19 -2.56 -4.59
C GLU A 31 -5.69 -3.67 -5.53
N LEU A 32 -5.64 -4.94 -5.10
CA LEU A 32 -6.12 -6.07 -5.89
C LEU A 32 -7.61 -5.98 -6.24
N ALA A 33 -8.42 -5.40 -5.34
CA ALA A 33 -9.83 -5.14 -5.54
C ALA A 33 -10.13 -3.85 -6.33
N ASN A 34 -9.10 -3.11 -6.77
CA ASN A 34 -9.18 -1.85 -7.52
C ASN A 34 -9.88 -0.71 -6.75
N TYR A 35 -9.81 -0.69 -5.42
CA TYR A 35 -10.23 0.48 -4.62
C TYR A 35 -9.16 1.58 -4.60
N VAL A 36 -7.89 1.20 -4.81
CA VAL A 36 -6.74 2.11 -4.86
C VAL A 36 -5.77 1.70 -5.96
N ASP A 37 -4.97 2.64 -6.47
CA ASP A 37 -4.00 2.38 -7.54
C ASP A 37 -2.66 1.83 -7.04
N GLY A 38 -2.39 1.89 -5.74
CA GLY A 38 -1.18 1.35 -5.14
C GLY A 38 -1.08 1.61 -3.65
N THR A 39 -0.07 1.01 -3.03
CA THR A 39 0.16 1.08 -1.59
C THR A 39 1.40 1.91 -1.28
N MET A 40 1.27 2.83 -0.33
CA MET A 40 2.38 3.63 0.19
C MET A 40 2.91 2.96 1.45
N THR A 41 4.11 2.38 1.39
CA THR A 41 4.75 1.76 2.55
C THR A 41 6.25 1.55 2.30
N ASP A 42 7.03 1.61 3.38
CA ASP A 42 8.46 1.33 3.35
C ASP A 42 8.76 -0.15 3.67
N GLU A 43 7.76 -0.88 4.18
CA GLU A 43 7.83 -2.28 4.57
C GLU A 43 7.70 -3.22 3.37
N ALA A 44 8.56 -4.24 3.30
CA ALA A 44 8.59 -5.18 2.17
C ALA A 44 7.50 -6.26 2.24
N ASP A 45 6.91 -6.49 3.42
CA ASP A 45 5.90 -7.53 3.65
C ASP A 45 4.63 -7.33 2.81
N VAL A 46 4.38 -6.09 2.36
CA VAL A 46 3.30 -5.75 1.43
C VAL A 46 3.32 -6.59 0.15
N PHE A 47 4.51 -6.99 -0.32
CA PHE A 47 4.65 -7.85 -1.49
C PHE A 47 4.25 -9.30 -1.19
N LEU A 48 4.46 -9.77 0.03
CA LEU A 48 4.02 -11.10 0.46
C LEU A 48 2.50 -11.20 0.53
N PHE A 49 1.83 -10.08 0.82
CA PHE A 49 0.37 -9.96 0.77
C PHE A 49 -0.19 -9.76 -0.65
N GLY A 50 0.68 -9.60 -1.66
CA GLY A 50 0.29 -9.59 -3.08
C GLY A 50 0.11 -8.21 -3.71
N ALA A 51 0.56 -7.12 -3.07
CA ALA A 51 0.53 -5.80 -3.69
C ALA A 51 1.41 -5.74 -4.94
N ARG A 52 0.92 -5.06 -5.98
CA ARG A 52 1.58 -4.98 -7.29
C ARG A 52 2.26 -3.63 -7.51
N SER A 53 1.75 -2.57 -6.93
CA SER A 53 2.23 -1.20 -7.09
C SER A 53 2.54 -0.60 -5.73
N VAL A 54 3.83 -0.42 -5.43
CA VAL A 54 4.30 0.04 -4.11
C VAL A 54 5.14 1.30 -4.26
N TYR A 55 4.83 2.30 -3.45
CA TYR A 55 5.52 3.58 -3.37
C TYR A 55 6.24 3.70 -2.04
N LYS A 56 7.56 3.90 -2.10
CA LYS A 56 8.47 3.89 -0.96
C LYS A 56 9.19 5.23 -0.81
N ASN A 57 9.51 5.61 0.42
CA ASN A 57 10.23 6.83 0.80
C ASN A 57 9.49 8.12 0.39
N ILE A 58 8.17 8.16 0.54
CA ILE A 58 7.35 9.31 0.10
C ILE A 58 7.62 10.57 0.90
N PHE A 59 7.99 10.42 2.17
CA PHE A 59 8.23 11.52 3.10
C PHE A 59 9.73 11.76 3.34
N ASP A 60 10.61 11.20 2.51
CA ASP A 60 12.05 11.49 2.52
C ASP A 60 12.30 12.92 1.99
N ASP A 61 13.40 13.55 2.39
CA ASP A 61 13.83 14.88 1.91
C ASP A 61 14.22 14.89 0.42
N ARG A 62 14.39 13.71 -0.18
CA ARG A 62 14.65 13.55 -1.61
C ARG A 62 13.44 14.01 -2.43
N LYS A 63 13.71 14.60 -3.60
CA LYS A 63 12.68 15.08 -4.54
C LYS A 63 12.07 13.99 -5.42
N TYR A 64 12.29 12.72 -5.09
CA TYR A 64 11.78 11.60 -5.87
C TYR A 64 11.29 10.49 -4.95
N VAL A 65 10.29 9.74 -5.42
CA VAL A 65 9.72 8.58 -4.74
C VAL A 65 10.19 7.32 -5.45
N GLU A 66 10.51 6.28 -4.68
CA GLU A 66 10.87 4.98 -5.23
C GLU A 66 9.61 4.18 -5.55
N THR A 67 9.49 3.67 -6.77
CA THR A 67 8.32 2.91 -7.22
C THR A 67 8.69 1.50 -7.59
N TYR A 68 7.98 0.53 -7.04
CA TYR A 68 8.17 -0.89 -7.30
C TYR A 68 6.90 -1.47 -7.90
N PHE A 69 7.04 -2.04 -9.10
CA PHE A 69 5.94 -2.66 -9.83
C PHE A 69 6.20 -4.15 -10.00
N MET A 70 5.36 -4.98 -9.37
CA MET A 70 5.39 -6.43 -9.53
C MET A 70 4.82 -6.80 -10.91
N LYS A 71 5.70 -7.29 -11.78
CA LYS A 71 5.32 -7.86 -13.08
C LYS A 71 5.21 -9.37 -12.97
N TRP A 72 3.99 -9.87 -13.13
CA TRP A 72 3.77 -11.29 -13.35
C TRP A 72 4.15 -11.63 -14.79
N HIS A 73 5.26 -12.33 -14.98
CA HIS A 73 5.54 -13.01 -16.23
C HIS A 73 4.84 -14.37 -16.21
N TRP A 74 3.70 -14.47 -16.89
CA TRP A 74 3.10 -15.75 -17.22
C TRP A 74 3.99 -16.44 -18.27
N HIS A 75 4.96 -17.25 -17.82
CA HIS A 75 5.60 -18.20 -18.71
C HIS A 75 4.66 -19.40 -18.86
N CYS A 76 3.71 -19.28 -19.80
CA CYS A 76 2.82 -20.38 -20.16
C CYS A 76 3.65 -21.41 -20.95
N GLN A 77 4.34 -22.31 -20.25
CA GLN A 77 4.82 -23.55 -20.84
C GLN A 77 3.65 -24.51 -20.90
N CYS A 78 2.89 -24.45 -22.00
CA CYS A 78 2.00 -25.53 -22.38
C CYS A 78 2.87 -26.76 -22.69
N TYR A 79 2.68 -27.83 -21.92
CA TYR A 79 3.14 -29.19 -22.26
C TYR A 79 2.07 -29.90 -23.08
#